data_AF-A0A6C0E0W0-F1
#
_entry.id   AF-A0A6C0E0W0-F1
#
_cell.length_a   1.000
_cell.length_b   1.000
_cell.length_c   1.000
_cell.angle_alpha   90.00
_cell.angle_beta   90.00
_cell.angle_gamma   90.00
#
_symmetry.space_group_name_H-M   'P 1'
#
loop_
_entity.id
_entity.type
_entity.pdbx_description
1 polymer ?
#
loop_
_entity_poly.entity_id
_entity_poly.type
_entity_poly.pdbx_seq_one_letter_code
_entity_poly.pdbx_strand_id
1 'polypeptide(L)'
;MDKMYVDLFSRFFVVIGSLIYFLVTIFDNKNIMSKLFAVVVGISSLMLIFDRDYYLPFLGKTIFPPAKSDMSLQIQKKIKVKVSDLPANVKVVYWAAIEAIDSKAYTNYMDAYSNYTNAGEMFTDANGDVVLSIDCPSEYYVQKFGIINKKLDKHVHYRYELPGKKGLFSKVYTQYVQC
;
A
#
# COMPACT_ATOMS: atom_id res chain seq x y z
N MET A 1 11.98 -17.93 -10.70
CA MET A 1 11.84 -16.85 -9.69
C MET A 1 10.97 -15.78 -10.34
N ASP A 2 9.81 -15.45 -9.77
CA ASP A 2 8.95 -14.42 -10.37
C ASP A 2 9.70 -13.10 -10.52
N LYS A 3 9.44 -12.36 -11.60
CA LYS A 3 10.06 -11.07 -11.88
C LYS A 3 9.94 -10.10 -10.70
N MET A 4 8.86 -10.21 -9.94
CA MET A 4 8.62 -9.43 -8.72
C MET A 4 9.69 -9.67 -7.64
N TYR A 5 10.10 -10.92 -7.41
CA TYR A 5 11.15 -11.22 -6.43
C TYR A 5 12.52 -10.75 -6.90
N VAL A 6 12.80 -10.87 -8.20
CA VAL A 6 14.04 -10.33 -8.79
C VAL A 6 14.12 -8.82 -8.55
N ASP A 7 13.07 -8.06 -8.88
CA ASP A 7 13.02 -6.61 -8.65
C ASP A 7 13.20 -6.26 -7.16
N LEU A 8 12.49 -6.97 -6.28
CA LEU A 8 12.60 -6.79 -4.83
C LEU A 8 14.04 -7.00 -4.32
N PHE A 9 14.69 -8.10 -4.71
CA PHE A 9 16.07 -8.37 -4.31
C PHE A 9 17.05 -7.39 -4.94
N SER A 10 16.89 -7.02 -6.22
CA SER A 10 17.72 -6.02 -6.87
C SER A 10 17.67 -4.69 -6.12
N ARG A 11 16.48 -4.22 -5.75
CA ARG A 11 16.30 -3.00 -4.96
C ARG A 11 16.96 -3.07 -3.59
N PHE A 12 16.84 -4.20 -2.91
CA PHE A 12 17.51 -4.46 -1.63
C PHE A 12 19.03 -4.39 -1.75
N PHE A 13 19.62 -5.08 -2.73
CA PHE A 13 21.07 -5.07 -2.93
C PHE A 13 21.60 -3.69 -3.37
N VAL A 14 20.82 -2.91 -4.12
CA VAL A 14 21.18 -1.52 -4.44
C VAL A 14 21.29 -0.68 -3.17
N VAL A 15 20.34 -0.78 -2.24
CA VAL A 15 20.37 -0.02 -0.98
C VAL A 15 21.53 -0.48 -0.10
N ILE A 16 21.71 -1.78 0.09
CA ILE A 16 22.81 -2.33 0.91
C ILE A 16 24.17 -1.98 0.29
N GLY A 17 24.35 -2.18 -1.02
CA GLY A 17 25.59 -1.86 -1.72
C GLY A 17 25.94 -0.37 -1.65
N SER A 18 24.94 0.50 -1.76
CA SER A 18 25.11 1.96 -1.62
C SER A 18 25.49 2.36 -0.19
N LEU A 19 24.94 1.68 0.83
CA LEU A 19 25.31 1.91 2.22
C LEU A 19 26.74 1.42 2.53
N ILE A 20 27.14 0.27 2.00
CA ILE A 20 28.51 -0.23 2.10
C ILE A 20 29.48 0.74 1.42
N TYR A 21 29.15 1.20 0.21
CA TYR A 21 29.94 2.20 -0.51
C TYR A 21 30.12 3.48 0.31
N PHE A 22 29.04 3.98 0.92
CA PHE A 22 29.08 5.14 1.80
C PHE A 22 30.05 4.92 2.98
N LEU A 23 29.90 3.83 3.71
CA LEU A 23 30.72 3.53 4.89
C LEU A 23 32.20 3.39 4.51
N VAL A 24 32.52 2.59 3.50
CA VAL A 24 33.91 2.39 3.06
C VAL A 24 34.54 3.70 2.62
N THR A 25 33.84 4.51 1.82
CA THR A 25 34.40 5.75 1.27
C THR A 25 34.63 6.83 2.33
N ILE A 26 33.80 6.88 3.38
CA ILE A 26 33.96 7.84 4.48
C ILE A 26 35.21 7.55 5.32
N PHE A 27 35.46 6.28 5.63
CA PHE A 27 36.58 5.86 6.47
C PHE A 27 37.90 5.66 5.69
N ASP A 28 37.86 5.65 4.36
CA ASP A 28 39.05 5.58 3.51
C ASP A 28 39.73 6.96 3.32
N ASN A 29 40.99 6.96 2.89
CA ASN A 29 41.80 8.13 2.56
C ASN A 29 41.48 8.69 1.15
N LYS A 30 40.20 8.69 0.77
CA LYS A 30 39.72 9.26 -0.49
C LYS A 30 39.67 10.79 -0.43
N ASN A 31 39.68 11.42 -1.61
CA ASN A 31 39.56 12.88 -1.71
C ASN A 31 38.19 13.37 -1.20
N ILE A 32 38.14 14.66 -0.85
CA ILE A 32 36.94 15.29 -0.28
C ILE A 32 35.71 15.16 -1.20
N MET A 33 35.90 15.23 -2.51
CA MET A 33 34.83 15.09 -3.49
C MET A 33 34.18 13.71 -3.47
N SER A 34 34.98 12.64 -3.35
CA SER A 34 34.46 11.27 -3.23
C SER A 34 33.68 11.09 -1.93
N LYS A 35 34.17 11.67 -0.83
CA LYS A 35 33.47 11.64 0.46
C LYS A 35 32.14 12.38 0.40
N LEU A 36 32.09 13.54 -0.25
CA LEU A 36 30.84 14.28 -0.46
C LEU A 36 29.83 13.46 -1.26
N PHE A 37 30.26 12.83 -2.36
CA PHE A 37 29.42 11.94 -3.16
C PHE A 37 28.90 10.76 -2.34
N ALA A 38 29.78 10.13 -1.56
CA ALA A 38 29.42 9.04 -0.67
C ALA A 38 28.36 9.48 0.34
N VAL A 39 28.46 10.67 0.95
CA VAL A 39 27.43 11.21 1.85
C VAL A 39 26.07 11.32 1.17
N VAL A 40 26.02 11.89 -0.05
CA VAL A 40 24.76 12.01 -0.80
C VAL A 40 24.15 10.63 -1.09
N VAL A 41 24.97 9.66 -1.51
CA VAL A 41 24.56 8.28 -1.74
C VAL A 41 24.07 7.62 -0.44
N GLY A 42 24.79 7.82 0.66
CA GLY A 42 24.44 7.30 1.98
C GLY A 42 23.10 7.84 2.49
N ILE A 43 22.89 9.16 2.43
CA ILE A 43 21.62 9.79 2.80
C ILE A 43 20.46 9.25 1.94
N SER A 44 20.66 9.18 0.61
CA SER A 44 19.65 8.63 -0.30
C SER A 44 19.30 7.18 0.05
N SER A 45 20.30 6.37 0.37
CA SER A 45 20.12 4.96 0.76
C SER A 45 19.35 4.83 2.08
N LEU A 46 19.66 5.68 3.06
CA LEU A 46 18.96 5.72 4.35
C LEU A 46 17.50 6.17 4.19
N MET A 47 17.21 7.06 3.24
CA MET A 47 15.82 7.43 2.93
C MET A 47 15.05 6.26 2.30
N LEU A 48 15.70 5.47 1.44
CA LEU A 48 15.07 4.34 0.73
C LEU A 48 14.92 3.08 1.58
N ILE A 49 15.79 2.83 2.57
CA ILE A 49 15.76 1.58 3.35
C ILE A 49 14.44 1.41 4.12
N PHE A 50 13.84 2.52 4.56
CA PHE A 50 12.58 2.54 5.29
C PHE A 50 11.35 2.80 4.40
N ASP A 51 11.54 3.01 3.09
CA ASP A 51 10.44 3.24 2.17
C ASP A 51 9.83 1.91 1.72
N ARG A 52 8.70 1.54 2.33
CA ARG A 52 7.91 0.38 1.93
C ARG A 52 7.56 0.38 0.44
N ASP A 53 7.19 1.53 -0.11
CA ASP A 53 6.66 1.64 -1.47
C ASP A 53 7.80 1.53 -2.50
N TYR A 54 9.05 1.80 -2.11
CA TYR A 54 10.22 1.49 -2.95
C TYR A 54 10.34 0.00 -3.24
N TYR A 55 10.12 -0.86 -2.25
CA TYR A 55 10.17 -2.32 -2.38
C TYR A 55 8.88 -2.93 -2.93
N LEU A 56 7.75 -2.25 -2.74
CA LEU A 56 6.44 -2.69 -3.19
C LEU A 56 5.76 -1.57 -3.99
N PRO A 57 6.18 -1.32 -5.26
CA PRO A 57 5.72 -0.17 -6.05
C PRO A 57 4.19 -0.11 -6.21
N PHE A 58 3.53 -1.25 -6.24
CA PHE A 58 2.07 -1.34 -6.33
C PHE A 58 1.36 -0.74 -5.12
N LEU A 59 2.00 -0.66 -3.95
CA LEU A 59 1.46 0.02 -2.77
C LEU A 59 1.61 1.54 -2.84
N GLY A 60 2.50 2.05 -3.70
CA GLY A 60 2.78 3.48 -3.87
C GLY A 60 1.68 4.24 -4.62
N LYS A 61 1.96 5.51 -4.96
CA LYS A 61 1.03 6.36 -5.74
C LYS A 61 0.73 5.73 -7.10
N THR A 62 -0.51 5.83 -7.53
CA THR A 62 -0.96 5.22 -8.80
C THR A 62 -1.96 6.11 -9.52
N ILE A 63 -2.06 5.94 -10.84
CA ILE A 63 -3.05 6.62 -11.66
C ILE A 63 -4.27 5.71 -11.82
N PHE A 64 -5.45 6.20 -11.44
CA PHE A 64 -6.73 5.63 -11.86
C PHE A 64 -7.37 6.60 -12.85
N PRO A 65 -7.46 6.24 -14.13
CA PRO A 65 -8.20 7.03 -15.10
C PRO A 65 -9.61 7.29 -14.56
N PRO A 66 -10.14 8.51 -14.68
CA PRO A 66 -11.50 8.82 -14.24
C PRO A 66 -12.50 8.06 -15.13
N ALA A 67 -12.80 6.83 -14.75
CA ALA A 67 -13.88 6.06 -15.32
C ALA A 67 -15.20 6.53 -14.68
N LYS A 68 -16.29 6.46 -15.46
CA LYS A 68 -17.64 6.45 -14.89
C LYS A 68 -17.74 5.14 -14.13
N SER A 69 -17.61 5.20 -12.81
CA SER A 69 -17.88 4.02 -12.00
C SER A 69 -19.39 3.91 -11.91
N ASP A 70 -19.92 2.85 -12.52
CA ASP A 70 -21.29 2.39 -12.28
C ASP A 70 -21.28 1.40 -11.10
N MET A 71 -20.41 1.62 -10.10
CA MET A 71 -20.29 0.72 -8.95
C MET A 71 -21.44 0.99 -7.96
N SER A 72 -22.67 0.78 -8.41
CA SER A 72 -23.84 0.68 -7.53
C SER A 72 -23.81 -0.69 -6.86
N LEU A 73 -23.11 -0.82 -5.73
CA LEU A 73 -23.09 -2.07 -4.99
C LEU A 73 -24.36 -2.22 -4.15
N GLN A 74 -25.21 -3.14 -4.61
CA GLN A 74 -26.40 -3.64 -3.94
C GLN A 74 -26.07 -4.05 -2.49
N ILE A 75 -26.96 -3.66 -1.59
CA ILE A 75 -26.77 -3.63 -0.14
C ILE A 75 -27.25 -4.93 0.46
N GLN A 76 -26.39 -5.68 1.19
CA GLN A 76 -26.79 -6.39 2.41
C GLN A 76 -25.63 -6.43 3.41
N LYS A 77 -25.91 -6.03 4.68
CA LYS A 77 -25.05 -6.07 5.88
C LYS A 77 -23.67 -5.38 5.78
N LYS A 78 -23.68 -4.07 5.55
CA LYS A 78 -22.46 -3.27 5.57
C LYS A 78 -22.13 -2.70 6.96
N ILE A 79 -20.95 -3.01 7.48
CA ILE A 79 -20.35 -2.28 8.62
C ILE A 79 -19.91 -0.89 8.16
N LYS A 80 -19.91 0.08 9.08
CA LYS A 80 -19.51 1.47 8.81
C LYS A 80 -18.12 1.72 9.38
N VAL A 81 -17.16 2.00 8.52
CA VAL A 81 -15.77 2.31 8.91
C VAL A 81 -15.52 3.80 8.69
N LYS A 82 -15.35 4.55 9.78
CA LYS A 82 -14.99 5.97 9.69
C LYS A 82 -13.49 6.11 9.42
N VAL A 83 -13.17 6.86 8.38
CA VAL A 83 -11.82 7.35 8.07
C VAL A 83 -11.83 8.87 8.18
N SER A 84 -10.83 9.42 8.86
CA SER A 84 -10.67 10.86 9.11
C SER A 84 -9.30 11.35 8.65
N ASP A 85 -9.07 12.66 8.76
CA ASP A 85 -7.79 13.32 8.43
C ASP A 85 -7.37 13.18 6.96
N LEU A 86 -8.35 13.05 6.06
CA LEU A 86 -8.12 13.08 4.62
C LEU A 86 -8.31 14.51 4.08
N PRO A 87 -7.82 14.82 2.87
CA PRO A 87 -8.20 16.06 2.22
C PRO A 87 -9.71 16.17 2.00
N ALA A 88 -10.27 17.37 2.09
CA ALA A 88 -11.69 17.62 1.90
C ALA A 88 -12.14 17.44 0.44
N ASN A 89 -13.37 16.93 0.24
CA ASN A 89 -14.01 16.77 -1.06
C ASN A 89 -13.20 15.99 -2.11
N VAL A 90 -12.40 15.00 -1.70
CA VAL A 90 -11.62 14.15 -2.62
C VAL A 90 -12.25 12.77 -2.76
N LYS A 91 -12.03 12.16 -3.91
CA LYS A 91 -12.48 10.79 -4.18
C LYS A 91 -11.67 9.79 -3.36
N VAL A 92 -12.34 8.84 -2.73
CA VAL A 92 -11.77 7.73 -1.98
C VAL A 92 -12.23 6.44 -2.65
N VAL A 93 -11.28 5.56 -2.96
CA VAL A 93 -11.55 4.21 -3.46
C VAL A 93 -11.10 3.23 -2.40
N TYR A 94 -11.95 2.26 -2.08
CA TYR A 94 -11.70 1.30 -1.01
C TYR A 94 -12.08 -0.12 -1.44
N TRP A 95 -11.45 -1.11 -0.81
CA TRP A 95 -11.74 -2.53 -0.98
C TRP A 95 -11.35 -3.30 0.27
N ALA A 96 -12.04 -4.39 0.52
CA ALA A 96 -11.76 -5.32 1.60
C ALA A 96 -11.97 -6.76 1.12
N ALA A 97 -11.54 -7.73 1.93
CA ALA A 97 -11.82 -9.13 1.65
C ALA A 97 -13.34 -9.42 1.70
N ILE A 98 -13.81 -10.39 0.92
CA ILE A 98 -15.18 -10.88 1.01
C ILE A 98 -15.38 -11.66 2.32
N GLU A 99 -16.63 -11.85 2.73
CA GLU A 99 -16.97 -12.71 3.86
C GLU A 99 -16.61 -14.17 3.57
N ALA A 100 -16.00 -14.86 4.54
CA ALA A 100 -15.60 -16.25 4.38
C ALA A 100 -16.79 -17.20 4.50
N ILE A 101 -16.96 -18.10 3.53
CA ILE A 101 -18.06 -19.08 3.46
C ILE A 101 -18.11 -19.98 4.71
N ASP A 102 -16.96 -20.31 5.30
CA ASP A 102 -16.85 -21.24 6.45
C ASP A 102 -16.17 -20.63 7.69
N SER A 103 -16.14 -19.29 7.82
CA SER A 103 -15.37 -18.58 8.88
C SER A 103 -13.88 -18.92 8.94
N LYS A 104 -13.32 -19.55 7.90
CA LYS A 104 -11.90 -19.85 7.75
C LYS A 104 -11.21 -18.72 7.00
N ALA A 105 -9.98 -18.41 7.41
CA ALA A 105 -9.15 -17.45 6.71
C ALA A 105 -8.80 -17.95 5.30
N TYR A 106 -8.86 -17.06 4.30
CA TYR A 106 -8.44 -17.40 2.93
C TYR A 106 -6.93 -17.64 2.87
N THR A 107 -6.50 -18.56 2.02
CA THR A 107 -5.08 -18.94 1.89
C THR A 107 -4.25 -17.90 1.15
N ASN A 108 -4.89 -17.05 0.34
CA ASN A 108 -4.24 -16.00 -0.42
C ASN A 108 -5.19 -14.81 -0.67
N TYR A 109 -4.60 -13.69 -1.10
CA TYR A 109 -5.33 -12.45 -1.34
C TYR A 109 -6.22 -12.47 -2.60
N MET A 110 -5.90 -13.31 -3.60
CA MET A 110 -6.70 -13.39 -4.83
C MET A 110 -8.08 -13.97 -4.52
N ASP A 111 -8.12 -15.03 -3.71
CA ASP A 111 -9.38 -15.63 -3.26
C ASP A 111 -10.12 -14.70 -2.29
N ALA A 112 -9.38 -14.02 -1.42
CA ALA A 112 -9.94 -13.09 -0.44
C ALA A 112 -10.63 -11.88 -1.10
N TYR A 113 -10.10 -11.36 -2.21
CA TYR A 113 -10.72 -10.24 -2.94
C TYR A 113 -11.71 -10.70 -4.00
N SER A 114 -11.57 -11.92 -4.52
CA SER A 114 -12.45 -12.51 -5.52
C SER A 114 -12.68 -11.54 -6.70
N ASN A 115 -13.92 -11.09 -6.91
CA ASN A 115 -14.33 -10.16 -7.96
C ASN A 115 -14.52 -8.71 -7.47
N TYR A 116 -13.93 -8.36 -6.31
CA TYR A 116 -14.01 -7.02 -5.71
C TYR A 116 -15.45 -6.56 -5.40
N THR A 117 -16.34 -7.48 -5.02
CA THR A 117 -17.71 -7.14 -4.58
C THR A 117 -17.72 -6.36 -3.26
N ASN A 118 -16.74 -6.56 -2.39
CA ASN A 118 -16.56 -5.79 -1.16
C ASN A 118 -15.65 -4.56 -1.37
N ALA A 119 -16.00 -3.72 -2.35
CA ALA A 119 -15.26 -2.52 -2.71
C ALA A 119 -16.21 -1.32 -2.89
N GLY A 120 -15.67 -0.15 -3.21
CA GLY A 120 -16.49 1.00 -3.51
C GLY A 120 -15.70 2.27 -3.71
N GLU A 121 -16.43 3.32 -4.06
CA GLU A 121 -15.91 4.68 -4.11
C GLU A 121 -16.86 5.65 -3.44
N MET A 122 -16.31 6.62 -2.72
CA MET A 122 -17.06 7.72 -2.11
C MET A 122 -16.22 9.00 -2.15
N PHE A 123 -16.80 10.11 -1.69
CA PHE A 123 -16.08 11.37 -1.50
C PHE A 123 -15.98 11.67 -0.02
N THR A 124 -14.86 12.27 0.38
CA THR A 124 -14.76 12.89 1.72
C THR A 124 -15.66 14.12 1.79
N ASP A 125 -16.15 14.42 2.99
CA ASP A 125 -16.90 15.63 3.25
C ASP A 125 -16.00 16.88 3.31
N ALA A 126 -16.60 18.02 3.68
CA ALA A 126 -15.88 19.29 3.82
C ALA A 126 -14.82 19.29 4.94
N ASN A 127 -14.91 18.36 5.88
CA ASN A 127 -13.96 18.20 6.99
C ASN A 127 -12.88 17.15 6.71
N GLY A 128 -12.97 16.44 5.58
CA GLY A 128 -12.05 15.34 5.26
C GLY A 128 -12.44 14.00 5.87
N ASP A 129 -13.69 13.85 6.32
CA ASP A 129 -14.22 12.60 6.86
C ASP A 129 -14.93 11.80 5.77
N VAL A 130 -14.87 10.45 5.87
CA VAL A 130 -15.65 9.54 5.02
C VAL A 130 -16.06 8.29 5.80
N VAL A 131 -17.26 7.76 5.52
CA VAL A 131 -17.79 6.56 6.19
C VAL A 131 -17.91 5.41 5.20
N LEU A 132 -16.87 4.59 5.10
CA LEU A 132 -16.82 3.47 4.18
C LEU A 132 -17.86 2.41 4.56
N SER A 133 -18.54 1.86 3.56
CA SER A 133 -19.56 0.84 3.74
C SER A 133 -19.10 -0.44 3.06
N ILE A 134 -18.72 -1.42 3.88
CA ILE A 134 -18.14 -2.72 3.47
C ILE A 134 -18.86 -3.86 4.21
N ASP A 135 -18.85 -5.05 3.65
CA ASP A 135 -19.21 -6.27 4.37
C ASP A 135 -18.09 -6.61 5.37
N CYS A 136 -18.42 -7.34 6.46
CA CYS A 136 -17.41 -7.74 7.44
C CYS A 136 -16.32 -8.59 6.76
N PRO A 137 -15.08 -8.09 6.64
CA PRO A 137 -14.08 -8.78 5.85
C PRO A 137 -13.56 -10.00 6.59
N SER A 138 -13.19 -11.01 5.82
CA SER A 138 -12.46 -12.18 6.32
C SER A 138 -10.98 -11.88 6.57
N GLU A 139 -10.35 -12.73 7.36
CA GLU A 139 -8.90 -12.79 7.48
C GLU A 139 -8.32 -13.58 6.31
N TYR A 140 -7.06 -13.33 5.95
CA TYR A 140 -6.38 -14.10 4.93
C TYR A 140 -4.87 -14.13 5.11
N TYR A 141 -4.22 -15.09 4.46
CA TYR A 141 -2.77 -15.23 4.48
C TYR A 141 -2.13 -14.49 3.30
N VAL A 142 -1.00 -13.86 3.58
CA VAL A 142 -0.10 -13.34 2.55
C VAL A 142 1.26 -14.01 2.67
N GLN A 143 1.80 -14.42 1.54
CA GLN A 143 3.14 -14.98 1.48
C GLN A 143 4.16 -13.83 1.42
N LYS A 144 4.87 -13.60 2.53
CA LYS A 144 5.94 -12.62 2.61
C LYS A 144 7.25 -13.26 2.15
N PHE A 145 7.86 -12.66 1.13
CA PHE A 145 9.12 -13.13 0.51
C PHE A 145 9.08 -14.59 0.02
N GLY A 146 7.92 -15.13 -0.34
CA GLY A 146 7.81 -16.51 -0.83
C GLY A 146 8.00 -17.60 0.23
N ILE A 147 8.21 -17.23 1.50
CA ILE A 147 8.63 -18.20 2.54
C ILE A 147 7.77 -18.11 3.79
N ILE A 148 7.30 -16.91 4.16
CA ILE A 148 6.58 -16.69 5.43
C ILE A 148 5.10 -16.47 5.15
N ASN A 149 4.24 -17.35 5.65
CA ASN A 149 2.80 -17.12 5.64
C ASN A 149 2.42 -16.23 6.81
N LYS A 150 2.09 -14.97 6.53
CA LYS A 150 1.58 -14.03 7.53
C LYS A 150 0.07 -13.97 7.44
N LYS A 151 -0.62 -14.28 8.53
CA LYS A 151 -2.06 -14.02 8.68
C LYS A 151 -2.29 -12.51 8.82
N LEU A 152 -3.25 -11.99 8.08
CA LEU A 152 -3.71 -10.61 8.20
C LEU A 152 -5.10 -10.60 8.86
N ASP A 153 -5.20 -9.84 9.95
CA ASP A 153 -6.47 -9.59 10.64
C ASP A 153 -7.43 -8.81 9.75
N LYS A 154 -8.72 -8.80 10.09
CA LYS A 154 -9.78 -8.10 9.33
C LYS A 154 -9.43 -6.62 9.09
N HIS A 155 -9.41 -6.19 7.83
CA HIS A 155 -9.08 -4.82 7.46
C HIS A 155 -9.71 -4.38 6.15
N VAL A 156 -9.73 -3.06 5.95
CA VAL A 156 -10.08 -2.39 4.69
C VAL A 156 -8.87 -1.64 4.16
N HIS A 157 -8.67 -1.72 2.86
CA HIS A 157 -7.72 -0.91 2.13
C HIS A 157 -8.41 0.27 1.48
N TYR A 158 -7.72 1.41 1.44
CA TYR A 158 -8.23 2.57 0.72
C TYR A 158 -7.10 3.41 0.14
N ARG A 159 -7.48 4.22 -0.85
CA ARG A 159 -6.69 5.29 -1.45
C ARG A 159 -7.57 6.51 -1.60
N TYR A 160 -6.95 7.70 -1.57
CA TYR A 160 -7.64 8.94 -1.87
C TYR A 160 -6.96 9.67 -3.03
N GLU A 161 -7.75 10.41 -3.80
CA GLU A 161 -7.26 11.26 -4.88
C GLU A 161 -6.47 12.44 -4.30
N LEU A 162 -5.30 12.72 -4.86
CA LEU A 162 -4.45 13.80 -4.39
C LEU A 162 -5.06 15.16 -4.79
N PRO A 163 -5.19 16.12 -3.86
CA PRO A 163 -5.75 17.44 -4.15
C PRO A 163 -5.09 18.11 -5.36
N GLY A 164 -5.91 18.60 -6.28
CA GLY A 164 -5.46 19.27 -7.51
C GLY A 164 -4.82 18.35 -8.56
N LYS A 165 -4.81 17.02 -8.36
CA LYS A 165 -4.19 16.05 -9.28
C LYS A 165 -5.19 14.97 -9.68
N LYS A 166 -6.10 15.33 -10.59
CA LYS A 166 -7.17 14.44 -11.07
C LYS A 166 -6.62 13.11 -11.57
N GLY A 167 -7.18 12.01 -11.08
CA GLY A 167 -6.81 10.64 -11.42
C GLY A 167 -5.54 10.14 -10.73
N LEU A 168 -4.79 10.96 -9.99
CA LEU A 168 -3.62 10.52 -9.24
C LEU A 168 -4.00 10.22 -7.78
N PHE A 169 -3.85 8.96 -7.38
CA PHE A 169 -4.22 8.49 -6.06
C PHE A 169 -3.00 8.28 -5.17
N SER A 170 -3.24 8.39 -3.87
CA SER A 170 -2.29 8.11 -2.81
C SER A 170 -1.77 6.68 -2.85
N LYS A 171 -0.75 6.40 -2.02
CA LYS A 171 -0.40 5.03 -1.63
C LYS A 171 -1.58 4.31 -0.95
N VAL A 172 -1.49 3.00 -0.83
CA VAL A 172 -2.46 2.18 -0.07
C VAL A 172 -2.32 2.47 1.41
N TYR A 173 -3.45 2.80 2.02
CA TYR A 173 -3.66 2.82 3.45
C TYR A 173 -4.50 1.61 3.88
N THR A 174 -4.33 1.21 5.13
CA THR A 174 -5.03 0.07 5.72
C THR A 174 -5.62 0.50 7.05
N GLN A 175 -6.88 0.16 7.28
CA GLN A 175 -7.53 0.32 8.57
C GLN A 175 -8.07 -1.03 9.03
N TYR A 176 -7.67 -1.46 10.22
CA TYR A 176 -8.18 -2.68 10.84
C TYR A 176 -9.60 -2.45 11.35
N VAL A 177 -10.44 -3.48 11.22
CA VAL A 177 -11.86 -3.42 11.57
C VAL A 177 -12.20 -4.54 12.56
N GLN A 178 -13.18 -4.27 13.41
CA GLN A 178 -13.71 -5.24 14.37
C GLN A 178 -15.18 -5.50 14.04
N CYS A 179 -15.42 -6.75 13.70
CA CYS A 179 -16.66 -7.46 13.45
C CYS A 179 -16.26 -8.96 13.52
#